data_AF-A0A410TL53-F1
#
_entry.id   AF-A0A410TL53-F1
#
_cell.length_a   1.000
_cell.length_b   1.000
_cell.length_c   1.000
_cell.angle_alpha   90.00
_cell.angle_beta   90.00
_cell.angle_gamma   90.00
#
_symmetry.space_group_name_H-M   'P 1'
#
loop_
_entity.id
_entity.type
_entity.pdbx_description
1 polymer ?
#
loop_
_entity_poly.entity_id
_entity_poly.type
_entity_poly.pdbx_seq_one_letter_code
_entity_poly.pdbx_strand_id
1 'polypeptide(L)'
;MSPVTRLDRTRVGGGALVVGYVLVLALLFRDPGGALAAATAGPEAAAYFLVLPTLGVIAGLYAFLDGPLASAALFAFGSYLGVFGLGLAFGTLLSPAPVSLPLGVGLLGLALAVAALAASVLELASVLGPAAPRIGVD
;
A
#
# COMPACT_ATOMS: atom_id res chain seq x y z
N MET A 1 7.14 -15.71 19.62
CA MET A 1 6.35 -14.49 19.31
C MET A 1 4.88 -14.82 19.52
N SER A 2 4.11 -14.01 20.25
CA SER A 2 2.71 -14.37 20.56
C SER A 2 1.79 -14.11 19.35
N PRO A 3 0.72 -14.92 19.16
CA PRO A 3 -0.26 -14.73 18.07
C PRO A 3 -0.88 -13.32 18.03
N VAL A 4 -1.03 -12.71 19.22
CA VAL A 4 -1.58 -11.35 19.39
C VAL A 4 -0.74 -10.32 18.63
N THR A 5 0.59 -10.38 18.72
CA THR A 5 1.49 -9.42 18.06
C THR A 5 1.49 -9.57 16.53
N ARG A 6 1.15 -10.74 16.00
CA ARG A 6 1.06 -10.96 14.54
C ARG A 6 -0.24 -10.36 13.98
N LEU A 7 -1.37 -10.68 14.60
CA LEU A 7 -2.69 -10.14 14.27
C LEU A 7 -2.74 -8.61 14.30
N ASP A 8 -2.04 -7.99 15.25
CA ASP A 8 -2.02 -6.53 15.38
C ASP A 8 -1.30 -5.86 14.20
N ARG A 9 -0.23 -6.49 13.69
CA ARG A 9 0.56 -5.95 12.57
C ARG A 9 -0.14 -6.06 11.23
N THR A 10 -0.74 -7.23 10.95
CA THR A 10 -1.47 -7.46 9.69
C THR A 10 -2.69 -6.57 9.61
N ARG A 11 -3.39 -6.34 10.73
CA ARG A 11 -4.49 -5.36 10.81
C ARG A 11 -4.04 -3.93 10.57
N VAL A 12 -2.95 -3.48 11.20
CA VAL A 12 -2.42 -2.12 10.99
C VAL A 12 -1.96 -1.93 9.54
N GLY A 13 -1.21 -2.87 8.98
CA GLY A 13 -0.75 -2.81 7.60
C GLY A 13 -1.90 -2.87 6.59
N GLY A 14 -2.88 -3.77 6.81
CA GLY A 14 -4.04 -3.92 5.95
C GLY A 14 -4.93 -2.67 5.97
N GLY A 15 -5.17 -2.11 7.16
CA GLY A 15 -5.88 -0.85 7.31
C GLY A 15 -5.17 0.31 6.61
N ALA A 16 -3.84 0.39 6.71
CA ALA A 16 -3.06 1.40 6.02
C ALA A 16 -3.22 1.31 4.50
N LEU A 17 -3.22 0.10 3.93
CA LEU A 17 -3.49 -0.10 2.50
C LEU A 17 -4.90 0.33 2.10
N VAL A 18 -5.93 -0.10 2.85
CA VAL A 18 -7.32 0.27 2.54
C VAL A 18 -7.47 1.80 2.51
N VAL A 19 -6.99 2.48 3.56
CA VAL A 19 -7.04 3.94 3.64
C VAL A 19 -6.29 4.58 2.48
N GLY A 20 -5.07 4.09 2.18
CA GLY A 20 -4.24 4.63 1.11
C GLY A 20 -4.91 4.54 -0.25
N TYR A 21 -5.43 3.37 -0.62
CA TYR A 21 -6.08 3.18 -1.91
C TYR A 21 -7.44 3.85 -2.03
N VAL A 22 -8.20 3.97 -0.93
CA VAL A 22 -9.42 4.79 -0.92
C VAL A 22 -9.10 6.25 -1.19
N LEU A 23 -8.00 6.78 -0.62
CA LEU A 23 -7.54 8.15 -0.93
C LEU A 23 -7.14 8.29 -2.40
N VAL A 24 -6.44 7.30 -2.97
CA VAL A 24 -6.09 7.27 -4.39
C VAL A 24 -7.35 7.35 -5.25
N LEU A 25 -8.35 6.50 -4.98
CA LEU A 25 -9.63 6.51 -5.68
C LEU A 25 -10.36 7.85 -5.53
N ALA A 26 -10.43 8.39 -4.31
CA ALA A 26 -11.06 9.69 -4.06
C ALA A 26 -10.39 10.83 -4.83
N LEU A 27 -9.06 10.79 -4.97
CA LEU A 27 -8.31 11.77 -5.73
C LEU A 27 -8.58 11.63 -7.24
N LEU A 28 -8.62 10.39 -7.75
CA LEU A 28 -8.96 10.08 -9.13
C LEU A 28 -10.37 10.56 -9.49
N PHE A 29 -11.36 10.25 -8.66
CA PHE A 29 -12.75 10.65 -8.89
C PHE A 29 -13.05 12.11 -8.57
N ARG A 30 -12.07 12.89 -8.11
CA ARG A 30 -12.21 14.34 -7.97
C ARG A 30 -12.45 15.02 -9.32
N ASP A 31 -11.79 14.52 -10.37
CA ASP A 31 -12.04 14.91 -11.76
C ASP A 31 -12.37 13.65 -12.58
N PRO A 32 -13.64 13.22 -12.54
CA PRO A 32 -14.04 11.97 -13.18
C PRO A 32 -13.88 12.04 -14.71
N GLY A 33 -13.96 13.23 -15.32
CA GLY A 33 -13.74 13.42 -16.75
C GLY A 33 -12.27 13.18 -17.12
N GLY A 34 -11.34 13.78 -16.39
CA GLY A 34 -9.91 13.55 -16.55
C GLY A 34 -9.50 12.11 -16.26
N ALA A 35 -10.03 11.52 -15.18
CA ALA A 35 -9.76 10.13 -14.82
C ALA A 35 -10.28 9.13 -15.85
N LEU A 36 -11.49 9.35 -16.38
CA LEU A 36 -12.04 8.49 -17.42
C LEU A 36 -11.24 8.63 -18.72
N ALA A 37 -10.89 9.85 -19.12
CA ALA A 37 -10.04 10.09 -20.28
C ALA A 37 -8.69 9.37 -20.16
N ALA A 38 -8.05 9.44 -18.99
CA ALA A 38 -6.81 8.72 -18.69
C ALA A 38 -7.01 7.19 -18.73
N ALA A 39 -8.08 6.67 -18.13
CA ALA A 39 -8.38 5.24 -18.14
C ALA A 39 -8.68 4.70 -19.54
N THR A 40 -9.32 5.50 -20.40
CA THR A 40 -9.61 5.13 -21.80
C THR A 40 -8.44 5.32 -22.76
N ALA A 41 -7.32 5.92 -22.31
CA ALA A 41 -6.14 6.12 -23.13
C ALA A 41 -5.48 4.80 -23.58
N GLY A 42 -5.80 3.69 -22.89
CA GLY A 42 -5.38 2.35 -23.28
C GLY A 42 -5.68 1.32 -22.19
N PRO A 43 -5.57 0.01 -22.50
CA PRO A 43 -5.83 -1.06 -21.54
C PRO A 43 -4.87 -1.03 -20.35
N GLU A 44 -3.61 -0.61 -20.56
CA GLU A 44 -2.63 -0.44 -19.49
C GLU A 44 -3.04 0.69 -18.53
N ALA A 45 -3.49 1.82 -19.07
CA ALA A 45 -3.91 2.95 -18.26
C ALA A 45 -5.15 2.61 -17.42
N ALA A 46 -6.12 1.90 -17.98
CA ALA A 46 -7.26 1.38 -17.22
C ALA A 46 -6.82 0.46 -16.07
N ALA A 47 -5.82 -0.40 -16.31
CA ALA A 47 -5.27 -1.27 -15.29
C ALA A 47 -4.61 -0.46 -14.16
N TYR A 48 -3.80 0.54 -14.49
CA TYR A 48 -3.12 1.39 -13.51
C TYR A 48 -4.06 2.30 -12.73
N PHE A 49 -5.04 2.92 -13.38
CA PHE A 49 -5.87 3.94 -12.73
C PHE A 49 -7.11 3.39 -12.01
N LEU A 50 -7.52 2.16 -12.30
CA LEU A 50 -8.80 1.64 -11.79
C LEU A 50 -8.67 0.24 -11.21
N VAL A 51 -8.07 -0.68 -11.96
CA VAL A 51 -7.95 -2.09 -11.51
C VAL A 51 -6.99 -2.20 -10.33
N LEU A 52 -5.78 -1.66 -10.44
CA LEU A 52 -4.76 -1.71 -9.40
C LEU A 52 -5.20 -1.06 -8.08
N PRO A 53 -5.82 0.14 -8.08
CA PRO A 53 -6.36 0.71 -6.85
C PRO A 53 -7.46 -0.13 -6.21
N THR A 54 -8.35 -0.71 -7.01
CA THR A 54 -9.42 -1.60 -6.52
C THR A 54 -8.83 -2.86 -5.90
N LEU A 55 -7.87 -3.48 -6.58
CA LEU A 55 -7.13 -4.63 -6.06
C LEU A 55 -6.36 -4.28 -4.79
N GLY A 56 -5.82 -3.07 -4.69
CA GLY A 56 -5.18 -2.56 -3.48
C GLY A 56 -6.10 -2.49 -2.26
N VAL A 57 -7.35 -2.05 -2.45
CA VAL A 57 -8.39 -2.10 -1.40
C VAL A 57 -8.68 -3.54 -1.00
N ILE A 58 -8.88 -4.44 -1.97
CA ILE A 58 -9.17 -5.86 -1.72
C ILE A 58 -8.00 -6.53 -0.97
N ALA A 59 -6.76 -6.26 -1.39
CA ALA A 59 -5.55 -6.74 -0.75
C ALA A 59 -5.41 -6.23 0.68
N GLY A 60 -5.71 -4.95 0.91
CA GLY A 60 -5.74 -4.37 2.25
C GLY A 60 -6.78 -5.03 3.15
N LEU A 61 -8.00 -5.26 2.65
CA LEU A 61 -9.06 -5.98 3.37
C LEU A 61 -8.66 -7.43 3.66
N TYR A 62 -8.08 -8.13 2.68
CA TYR A 62 -7.60 -9.49 2.84
C TYR A 62 -6.50 -9.59 3.91
N ALA A 63 -5.55 -8.65 3.92
CA ALA A 63 -4.53 -8.57 4.96
C ALA A 63 -5.10 -8.17 6.33
N PHE A 64 -6.09 -7.29 6.37
CA PHE A 64 -6.78 -6.88 7.59
C PHE A 64 -7.52 -8.06 8.26
N LEU A 65 -8.05 -8.97 7.44
CA LEU A 65 -8.70 -10.21 7.89
C LEU A 65 -7.70 -11.35 8.16
N ASP A 66 -6.40 -11.05 8.20
CA ASP A 66 -5.30 -11.99 8.51
C ASP A 66 -5.21 -13.16 7.52
N GLY A 67 -5.40 -12.88 6.22
CA GLY A 67 -5.30 -13.87 5.17
C GLY A 67 -3.90 -14.52 5.08
N PRO A 68 -3.79 -15.81 4.69
CA PRO A 68 -2.52 -16.56 4.67
C PRO A 68 -1.43 -15.99 3.75
N LEU A 69 -1.76 -15.09 2.83
CA LEU A 69 -0.83 -14.37 1.95
C LEU A 69 -0.77 -12.86 2.23
N ALA A 70 -1.17 -12.43 3.43
CA ALA A 70 -1.25 -11.02 3.82
C ALA A 70 0.07 -10.28 3.59
N SER A 71 1.21 -10.84 3.98
CA SER A 71 2.53 -10.21 3.82
C SER A 71 2.87 -9.92 2.36
N ALA A 72 2.66 -10.89 1.48
CA ALA A 72 2.94 -10.72 0.05
C ALA A 72 2.04 -9.62 -0.56
N ALA A 73 0.76 -9.60 -0.18
CA ALA A 73 -0.19 -8.58 -0.59
C ALA A 73 0.20 -7.18 -0.05
N LEU A 74 0.53 -7.09 1.24
CA LEU A 74 1.00 -5.86 1.89
C LEU A 74 2.25 -5.31 1.20
N PHE A 75 3.20 -6.18 0.85
CA PHE A 75 4.42 -5.77 0.17
C PHE A 75 4.16 -5.24 -1.24
N ALA A 76 3.42 -6.00 -2.07
CA ALA A 76 3.19 -5.66 -3.46
C ALA A 76 2.37 -4.36 -3.59
N PHE A 77 1.24 -4.30 -2.89
CA PHE A 77 0.34 -3.15 -2.94
C PHE A 77 0.87 -1.96 -2.12
N GLY A 78 1.64 -2.20 -1.05
CA GLY A 78 2.34 -1.13 -0.33
C GLY A 78 3.40 -0.45 -1.19
N SER A 79 4.18 -1.23 -1.94
CA SER A 79 5.17 -0.70 -2.89
C SER A 79 4.51 0.15 -3.97
N TYR A 80 3.42 -0.35 -4.56
CA TYR A 80 2.67 0.39 -5.57
C TYR A 80 2.10 1.70 -5.02
N LEU A 81 1.49 1.67 -3.83
CA LEU A 81 0.99 2.88 -3.16
C LEU A 81 2.11 3.89 -2.91
N GLY A 82 3.31 3.43 -2.56
CA GLY A 82 4.49 4.27 -2.38
C GLY A 82 4.93 4.95 -3.69
N VAL A 83 5.01 4.20 -4.79
CA VAL A 83 5.33 4.75 -6.12
C VAL A 83 4.28 5.77 -6.56
N PHE A 84 3.00 5.48 -6.35
CA PHE A 84 1.92 6.40 -6.66
C PHE A 84 1.99 7.68 -5.81
N GLY A 85 2.22 7.55 -4.51
CA GLY A 85 2.39 8.68 -3.59
C GLY A 85 3.57 9.57 -3.96
N LEU A 86 4.71 8.97 -4.33
CA LEU A 86 5.88 9.71 -4.85
C LEU A 86 5.54 10.42 -6.16
N GLY A 87 4.88 9.73 -7.10
CA GLY A 87 4.44 10.31 -8.37
C GLY A 87 3.55 11.53 -8.16
N LEU A 88 2.60 11.45 -7.22
CA LEU A 88 1.77 12.60 -6.84
C LEU A 88 2.60 13.72 -6.22
N ALA A 89 3.42 13.43 -5.22
CA ALA A 89 4.21 14.45 -4.54
C ALA A 89 5.14 15.20 -5.52
N PHE A 90 5.91 14.46 -6.32
CA PHE A 90 6.82 15.05 -7.31
C PHE A 90 6.08 15.73 -8.46
N GLY A 91 5.00 15.12 -8.99
CA GLY A 91 4.20 15.74 -10.04
C GLY A 91 3.61 17.08 -9.60
N THR A 92 3.27 17.21 -8.32
CA THR A 92 2.77 18.47 -7.75
C THR A 92 3.86 19.52 -7.60
N LEU A 93 5.05 19.12 -7.14
CA LEU A 93 6.21 20.01 -6.97
C LEU A 93 6.76 20.52 -8.32
N LEU A 94 6.67 19.70 -9.36
CA LEU A 94 7.13 20.03 -10.70
C LEU A 94 6.06 20.75 -11.54
N SER A 95 4.83 20.88 -11.02
CA SER A 95 3.74 21.57 -11.71
C SER A 95 4.01 23.08 -11.78
N PRO A 96 3.77 23.74 -12.93
CA PRO A 96 3.85 25.19 -13.04
C PRO A 96 2.82 25.94 -12.17
N ALA A 97 1.78 25.24 -11.69
CA ALA A 97 0.80 25.73 -10.73
C ALA A 97 0.62 24.69 -9.61
N PRO A 98 1.47 24.70 -8.57
CA PRO A 98 1.41 23.71 -7.51
C PRO A 98 0.16 23.91 -6.64
N VAL A 99 -0.60 22.84 -6.45
CA VAL A 99 -1.75 22.81 -5.53
C VAL A 99 -1.30 22.06 -4.27
N SER A 100 -1.61 22.54 -3.06
CA SER A 100 -1.16 21.90 -1.82
C SER A 100 -1.81 20.54 -1.52
N LEU A 101 -3.02 20.32 -2.05
CA LEU A 101 -3.83 19.14 -1.76
C LEU A 101 -3.25 17.83 -2.36
N PRO A 102 -2.84 17.76 -3.63
CA PRO A 102 -2.19 16.57 -4.20
C PRO A 102 -0.84 16.23 -3.53
N LEU A 103 -0.10 17.24 -3.07
CA LEU A 103 1.15 17.03 -2.31
C LEU A 103 0.87 16.36 -0.96
N GLY A 104 -0.10 16.88 -0.20
CA GLY A 104 -0.50 16.31 1.09
C GLY A 104 -0.99 14.86 0.96
N VAL A 105 -1.80 14.58 -0.06
CA VAL A 105 -2.27 13.21 -0.35
C VAL A 105 -1.12 12.30 -0.79
N GLY A 106 -0.17 12.80 -1.59
CA GLY A 106 1.02 12.04 -1.98
C GLY A 106 1.90 11.65 -0.78
N LEU A 107 2.16 12.61 0.12
CA LEU A 107 2.93 12.36 1.35
C LEU A 107 2.21 11.40 2.31
N LEU A 108 0.89 11.55 2.46
CA LEU A 108 0.10 10.64 3.28
C LEU A 108 0.09 9.22 2.68
N GLY A 109 -0.07 9.10 1.35
CA GLY A 109 0.04 7.83 0.64
C GLY A 109 1.40 7.16 0.86
N LEU A 110 2.48 7.93 0.84
CA LEU A 110 3.82 7.43 1.15
C LEU A 110 3.96 6.94 2.59
N ALA A 111 3.41 7.66 3.57
CA ALA A 111 3.43 7.24 4.96
C ALA A 111 2.65 5.92 5.17
N LEU A 112 1.50 5.77 4.50
CA LEU A 112 0.69 4.54 4.54
C LEU A 112 1.39 3.37 3.83
N ALA A 113 2.09 3.63 2.73
CA ALA A 113 2.94 2.66 2.05
C ALA A 113 4.05 2.15 2.97
N VAL A 114 4.74 3.05 3.69
CA VAL A 114 5.77 2.68 4.66
C VAL A 114 5.20 1.81 5.78
N ALA A 115 4.01 2.14 6.30
CA ALA A 115 3.34 1.32 7.32
C ALA A 115 3.03 -0.10 6.82
N ALA A 116 2.51 -0.23 5.58
CA ALA A 116 2.23 -1.53 4.97
C ALA A 116 3.50 -2.35 4.74
N LEU A 117 4.57 -1.72 4.24
CA LEU A 117 5.87 -2.36 4.03
C LEU A 117 6.53 -2.79 5.34
N ALA A 118 6.48 -1.93 6.37
CA ALA A 118 6.99 -2.25 7.70
C ALA A 118 6.25 -3.46 8.30
N ALA A 119 4.91 -3.49 8.19
CA ALA A 119 4.12 -4.64 8.62
C ALA A 119 4.52 -5.93 7.88
N SER A 120 4.70 -5.86 6.56
CA SER A 120 5.17 -7.01 5.76
C SER A 120 6.54 -7.51 6.17
N VAL A 121 7.52 -6.60 6.35
CA VAL A 121 8.89 -6.98 6.74
C VAL A 121 8.90 -7.57 8.15
N LEU A 122 8.15 -7.00 9.08
CA LEU A 122 8.03 -7.51 10.45
C LEU A 122 7.35 -8.88 10.50
N GLU A 123 6.42 -9.16 9.60
CA GLU A 123 5.82 -10.49 9.47
C GLU A 123 6.84 -11.50 8.90
N LEU A 124 7.55 -11.14 7.83
CA LEU A 124 8.58 -12.01 7.25
C LEU A 124 9.71 -12.33 8.24
N ALA A 125 10.18 -11.33 8.99
CA ALA A 125 11.19 -11.50 10.03
C ALA A 125 10.72 -12.44 11.16
N SER A 126 9.40 -12.51 11.42
CA SER A 126 8.85 -13.44 12.41
C SER A 126 8.85 -14.90 11.95
N VAL A 127 8.76 -15.13 10.64
CA VAL A 127 8.86 -16.46 10.02
C VAL A 127 10.33 -16.91 9.94
N LEU A 128 11.25 -15.97 9.71
CA LEU A 128 12.69 -16.21 9.58
C LEU A 128 13.47 -16.11 10.91
N GLY A 129 12.77 -16.01 12.05
CA GLY A 129 13.38 -15.89 13.39
C GLY A 129 14.41 -16.99 13.69
N PRO A 130 15.39 -16.72 14.58
CA PRO A 130 16.71 -17.35 14.54
C PRO A 130 16.60 -18.86 14.64
N ALA A 131 17.14 -19.55 13.63
CA ALA A 131 17.59 -20.92 13.78
C ALA A 131 18.68 -20.93 14.86
N ALA A 132 18.29 -20.98 16.13
CA ALA A 132 19.23 -21.18 17.22
C ALA A 132 19.78 -22.61 17.04
N PRO A 133 21.09 -22.80 16.77
CA PRO A 133 21.66 -24.11 16.88
C PRO A 133 21.50 -24.53 18.33
N ARG A 134 20.74 -25.61 18.57
CA ARG A 134 20.80 -26.31 19.85
C ARG A 134 22.20 -26.87 19.94
N ILE A 135 23.12 -26.13 20.53
CA ILE A 135 24.38 -26.68 21.00
C ILE A 135 23.98 -27.62 22.14
N GLY A 136 23.78 -28.89 21.80
CA GLY A 136 23.69 -29.97 22.77
C GLY A 136 25.02 -30.02 23.50
N VAL A 137 24.97 -29.75 24.79
CA VAL A 137 26.03 -30.14 25.72
C VAL A 137 25.46 -31.37 26.42
N ASP A 138 25.72 -32.53 25.83
CA ASP A 138 25.72 -33.83 26.52
C ASP A 138 27.18 -34.24 26.75
#